data_AF-A0A955BW81-F1
#
_entry.id   AF-A0A955BW81-F1
#
_cell.length_a   1.000
_cell.length_b   1.000
_cell.length_c   1.000
_cell.angle_alpha   90.00
_cell.angle_beta   90.00
_cell.angle_gamma   90.00
#
_symmetry.space_group_name_H-M   'P 1'
#
loop_
_entity.id
_entity.type
_entity.pdbx_description
1 polymer ?
#
loop_
_entity_poly.entity_id
_entity_poly.type
_entity_poly.pdbx_seq_one_letter_code
_entity_poly.pdbx_strand_id
1 'polypeptide(L)'
;MAYAQTYFFVGPAGGSFFDEANWNDQADGLGTPLAGDPLQDSASNAIALDLIIDGDTVDAPGEVDFGTGSLTLLSGSQLTVSAAGADLDINSNSTFSMTDATLIVDDVANFEGVSSFSGGSVTSLFNDVAFQDVFVNLTIDGTSFTAADNIYFDGFVGAISNASFNSADRLGVRQSVAITMTSTDIVINSGLGDIDDVFAAAGAGSSLTLLGSSTLLADSVEEGAVLTLGGSTVANMGAQGSRITADGSTITMTSRDALLVVAQLDPLDVDYVDSRPFLINGLTGLSYAADPFSWNVSNWNGSDAVTLQVIPEPGSCILLAAGALLVIAPSVRRSRHTG
;
A
#
# COMPACT_ATOMS: atom_id res chain seq x y z
N MET A 1 -28.45 -15.69 -9.67
CA MET A 1 -28.58 -14.23 -9.53
C MET A 1 -28.88 -13.69 -10.91
N ALA A 2 -29.85 -12.79 -11.06
CA ALA A 2 -29.99 -12.07 -12.32
C ALA A 2 -28.78 -11.14 -12.45
N TYR A 3 -28.18 -11.05 -13.63
CA TYR A 3 -27.15 -10.03 -13.89
C TYR A 3 -27.82 -8.65 -13.84
N ALA A 4 -27.15 -7.68 -13.24
CA ALA A 4 -27.57 -6.29 -13.34
C ALA A 4 -27.56 -5.86 -14.80
N GLN A 5 -28.43 -4.92 -15.16
CA GLN A 5 -28.47 -4.42 -16.53
C GLN A 5 -27.32 -3.46 -16.76
N THR A 6 -26.62 -3.64 -17.89
CA THR A 6 -25.48 -2.81 -18.27
C THR A 6 -25.91 -1.60 -19.08
N TYR A 7 -25.35 -0.44 -18.75
CA TYR A 7 -25.52 0.81 -19.46
C TYR A 7 -24.17 1.50 -19.68
N PHE A 8 -24.04 2.17 -20.83
CA PHE A 8 -22.87 2.93 -21.24
C PHE A 8 -23.19 4.41 -21.23
N PHE A 9 -22.25 5.23 -20.77
CA PHE A 9 -22.35 6.67 -20.97
C PHE A 9 -22.20 6.98 -22.47
N VAL A 10 -23.14 7.74 -23.01
CA VAL A 10 -23.19 8.20 -24.41
C VAL A 10 -23.55 9.69 -24.50
N GLY A 11 -23.53 10.37 -23.35
CA GLY A 11 -23.77 11.80 -23.25
C GLY A 11 -22.66 12.65 -23.88
N PRO A 12 -22.85 13.98 -23.99
CA PRO A 12 -21.76 14.86 -24.37
C PRO A 12 -20.63 14.82 -23.32
N ALA A 13 -19.38 15.10 -23.74
CA ALA A 13 -18.26 15.22 -22.81
C ALA A 13 -18.51 16.31 -21.74
N GLY A 14 -18.23 15.96 -20.48
CA GLY A 14 -18.59 16.75 -19.30
C GLY A 14 -20.08 16.70 -18.97
N GLY A 15 -20.83 15.77 -19.56
CA GLY A 15 -22.24 15.55 -19.28
C GLY A 15 -22.46 15.01 -17.88
N SER A 16 -23.68 15.24 -17.37
CA SER A 16 -24.06 14.82 -16.02
C SER A 16 -24.19 13.29 -15.94
N PHE A 17 -23.55 12.69 -14.94
CA PHE A 17 -23.72 11.30 -14.54
C PHE A 17 -25.18 10.99 -14.20
N PHE A 18 -25.89 11.92 -13.57
CA PHE A 18 -27.27 11.72 -13.10
C PHE A 18 -28.34 12.01 -14.16
N ASP A 19 -27.95 12.44 -15.36
CA ASP A 19 -28.91 12.59 -16.46
C ASP A 19 -29.06 11.26 -17.19
N GLU A 20 -30.19 10.59 -16.91
CA GLU A 20 -30.54 9.28 -17.46
C GLU A 20 -30.53 9.24 -19.00
N ALA A 21 -30.73 10.39 -19.67
CA ALA A 21 -30.66 10.48 -21.12
C ALA A 21 -29.23 10.29 -21.67
N ASN A 22 -28.21 10.39 -20.81
CA ASN A 22 -26.81 10.14 -21.17
C ASN A 22 -26.43 8.66 -21.07
N TRP A 23 -27.33 7.76 -20.67
CA TRP A 23 -27.05 6.34 -20.50
C TRP A 23 -27.80 5.50 -21.52
N ASN A 24 -27.14 4.48 -22.09
CA ASN A 24 -27.72 3.61 -23.12
C ASN A 24 -27.30 2.14 -22.94
N ASP A 25 -28.20 1.20 -23.24
CA ASP A 25 -27.90 -0.25 -23.14
C ASP A 25 -26.89 -0.75 -24.20
N GLN A 26 -26.47 0.12 -25.13
CA GLN A 26 -25.43 -0.12 -26.12
C GLN A 26 -24.41 1.03 -26.15
N ALA A 27 -23.12 0.67 -26.25
CA ALA A 27 -22.01 1.62 -26.26
C ALA A 27 -22.01 2.59 -27.46
N ASP A 28 -22.69 2.26 -28.56
CA ASP A 28 -22.79 3.15 -29.74
C ASP A 28 -23.93 4.18 -29.64
N GLY A 29 -24.70 4.14 -28.54
CA GLY A 29 -25.85 5.02 -28.30
C GLY A 29 -27.07 4.71 -29.16
N LEU A 30 -27.07 3.61 -29.94
CA LEU A 30 -28.20 3.22 -30.78
C LEU A 30 -29.21 2.33 -30.07
N GLY A 31 -28.92 1.94 -28.83
CA GLY A 31 -29.77 1.12 -27.99
C GLY A 31 -30.84 1.91 -27.24
N THR A 32 -31.38 1.30 -26.19
CA THR A 32 -32.42 1.91 -25.36
C THR A 32 -31.78 2.84 -24.33
N PRO A 33 -32.22 4.11 -24.22
CA PRO A 33 -31.77 4.95 -23.12
C PRO A 33 -32.23 4.37 -21.78
N LEU A 34 -31.63 4.82 -20.68
CA LEU A 34 -32.07 4.56 -19.31
C LEU A 34 -33.41 5.25 -19.01
N ALA A 35 -34.44 5.02 -19.81
CA ALA A 35 -35.75 5.64 -19.69
C ALA A 35 -36.72 4.66 -19.02
N GLY A 36 -36.83 4.73 -17.70
CA GLY A 36 -37.81 3.96 -16.91
C GLY A 36 -37.23 3.05 -15.83
N ASP A 37 -35.92 2.77 -15.89
CA ASP A 37 -35.15 2.19 -14.79
C ASP A 37 -34.39 3.34 -14.12
N PRO A 38 -34.78 3.80 -12.93
CA PRO A 38 -34.12 4.94 -12.33
C PRO A 38 -32.66 4.59 -12.02
N LEU A 39 -31.74 5.51 -12.32
CA LEU A 39 -30.30 5.30 -12.09
C LEU A 39 -30.02 4.94 -10.63
N GLN A 40 -30.72 5.63 -9.72
CA GLN A 40 -30.71 5.38 -8.29
C GLN A 40 -32.03 4.72 -7.87
N ASP A 41 -31.94 3.65 -7.06
CA ASP A 41 -33.11 3.03 -6.47
C ASP A 41 -33.79 3.99 -5.48
N SER A 42 -35.07 4.30 -5.67
CA SER A 42 -35.77 5.29 -4.84
C SER A 42 -35.92 4.93 -3.35
N ALA A 43 -35.65 3.68 -2.95
CA ALA A 43 -35.75 3.24 -1.56
C ALA A 43 -34.40 3.30 -0.84
N SER A 44 -33.29 3.11 -1.54
CA SER A 44 -31.93 3.07 -1.00
C SER A 44 -31.05 4.23 -1.43
N ASN A 45 -31.42 4.96 -2.49
CA ASN A 45 -30.60 5.90 -3.26
C ASN A 45 -29.34 5.30 -3.90
N ALA A 46 -29.15 3.98 -3.80
CA ALA A 46 -28.00 3.27 -4.33
C ALA A 46 -28.24 2.81 -5.78
N ILE A 47 -27.15 2.68 -6.54
CA ILE A 47 -27.14 2.25 -7.93
C ILE A 47 -27.07 0.72 -7.98
N ALA A 48 -28.06 0.09 -8.62
CA ALA A 48 -28.13 -1.36 -8.80
C ALA A 48 -27.82 -1.82 -10.24
N LEU A 49 -27.31 -0.90 -11.06
CA LEU A 49 -27.01 -1.07 -12.47
C LEU A 49 -25.50 -1.21 -12.71
N ASP A 50 -25.13 -1.86 -13.81
CA ASP A 50 -23.75 -1.92 -14.25
C ASP A 50 -23.47 -0.75 -15.19
N LEU A 51 -22.66 0.21 -14.76
CA LEU A 51 -22.39 1.45 -15.47
C LEU A 51 -20.98 1.46 -16.04
N ILE A 52 -20.85 1.79 -17.32
CA ILE A 52 -19.57 1.83 -18.04
C ILE A 52 -19.36 3.21 -18.65
N ILE A 53 -18.21 3.82 -18.35
CA ILE A 53 -17.73 5.05 -19.00
C ILE A 53 -16.56 4.67 -19.88
N ASP A 54 -16.65 4.91 -21.20
CA ASP A 54 -15.66 4.47 -22.20
C ASP A 54 -15.03 5.64 -22.98
N GLY A 55 -13.88 6.12 -22.50
CA GLY A 55 -13.15 7.24 -23.10
C GLY A 55 -13.80 8.61 -22.88
N ASP A 56 -14.90 8.67 -22.12
CA ASP A 56 -15.66 9.89 -21.88
C ASP A 56 -15.26 10.62 -20.60
N THR A 57 -15.53 11.92 -20.58
CA THR A 57 -15.46 12.75 -19.36
C THR A 57 -16.86 12.94 -18.81
N VAL A 58 -17.07 12.61 -17.55
CA VAL A 58 -18.37 12.65 -16.87
C VAL A 58 -18.24 13.41 -15.55
N ASP A 59 -19.23 14.26 -15.26
CA ASP A 59 -19.36 14.98 -13.99
C ASP A 59 -20.57 14.45 -13.22
N ALA A 60 -20.37 14.05 -11.98
CA ALA A 60 -21.40 13.64 -11.04
C ALA A 60 -21.50 14.71 -9.95
N PRO A 61 -22.38 15.72 -10.09
CA PRO A 61 -22.53 16.81 -9.12
C PRO A 61 -23.33 16.38 -7.87
N GLY A 62 -22.85 15.35 -7.19
CA GLY A 62 -23.43 14.77 -5.98
C GLY A 62 -22.80 13.41 -5.65
N GLU A 63 -23.19 12.87 -4.50
CA GLU A 63 -22.76 11.55 -4.01
C GLU A 63 -23.14 10.43 -5.00
N VAL A 64 -22.21 9.50 -5.21
CA VAL A 64 -22.38 8.33 -6.07
C VAL A 64 -22.25 7.08 -5.23
N ASP A 65 -23.38 6.44 -4.94
CA ASP A 65 -23.45 5.24 -4.09
C ASP A 65 -23.87 4.01 -4.93
N PHE A 66 -23.04 2.98 -4.97
CA PHE A 66 -23.30 1.72 -5.67
C PHE A 66 -23.72 0.62 -4.70
N GLY A 67 -24.96 0.14 -4.84
CA GLY A 67 -25.53 -0.95 -4.06
C GLY A 67 -25.06 -2.32 -4.57
N THR A 68 -25.84 -2.95 -5.46
CA THR A 68 -25.46 -4.20 -6.15
C THR A 68 -24.91 -3.97 -7.55
N GLY A 69 -24.81 -2.71 -7.98
CA GLY A 69 -24.38 -2.35 -9.31
C GLY A 69 -22.86 -2.46 -9.48
N SER A 70 -22.37 -1.92 -10.60
CA SER A 70 -20.93 -1.82 -10.82
C SER A 70 -20.57 -0.55 -11.56
N LEU A 71 -19.33 -0.11 -11.37
CA LEU A 71 -18.74 0.99 -12.12
C LEU A 71 -17.48 0.50 -12.83
N THR A 72 -17.45 0.70 -14.15
CA THR A 72 -16.27 0.42 -14.97
C THR A 72 -15.83 1.68 -15.70
N LEU A 73 -14.59 2.12 -15.44
CA LEU A 73 -13.94 3.22 -16.13
C LEU A 73 -12.89 2.65 -17.10
N LEU A 74 -13.18 2.68 -18.41
CA LEU A 74 -12.24 2.21 -19.43
C LEU A 74 -11.18 3.28 -19.76
N SER A 75 -10.21 2.89 -20.61
CA SER A 75 -9.05 3.72 -20.96
C SER A 75 -9.45 5.11 -21.44
N GLY A 76 -8.86 6.14 -20.83
CA GLY A 76 -9.11 7.54 -21.19
C GLY A 76 -10.37 8.14 -20.57
N SER A 77 -11.18 7.36 -19.85
CA SER A 77 -12.33 7.88 -19.12
C SER A 77 -11.91 8.77 -17.97
N GLN A 78 -12.73 9.77 -17.68
CA GLN A 78 -12.62 10.62 -16.49
C GLN A 78 -13.97 10.74 -15.80
N LEU A 79 -14.04 10.36 -14.53
CA LEU A 79 -15.20 10.64 -13.66
C LEU A 79 -14.78 11.65 -12.59
N THR A 80 -15.54 12.74 -12.49
CA THR A 80 -15.44 13.70 -11.37
C THR A 80 -16.70 13.58 -10.53
N VAL A 81 -16.58 13.16 -9.28
CA VAL A 81 -17.64 13.21 -8.27
C VAL A 81 -17.46 14.53 -7.54
N SER A 82 -18.31 15.50 -7.85
CA SER A 82 -18.19 16.89 -7.44
C SER A 82 -19.36 17.31 -6.56
N ALA A 83 -19.13 18.34 -5.75
CA ALA A 83 -20.00 18.94 -4.74
C ALA A 83 -19.44 18.72 -3.33
N ALA A 84 -19.66 19.73 -2.48
CA ALA A 84 -19.15 19.70 -1.11
C ALA A 84 -19.74 18.52 -0.35
N GLY A 85 -18.87 17.60 0.09
CA GLY A 85 -19.27 16.38 0.77
C GLY A 85 -19.81 15.28 -0.14
N ALA A 86 -19.49 15.31 -1.44
CA ALA A 86 -19.86 14.25 -2.36
C ALA A 86 -18.83 13.11 -2.31
N ASP A 87 -19.27 11.97 -1.80
CA ASP A 87 -18.51 10.74 -1.72
C ASP A 87 -18.74 9.86 -2.96
N LEU A 88 -17.79 8.97 -3.23
CA LEU A 88 -18.01 7.79 -4.06
C LEU A 88 -17.99 6.57 -3.15
N ASP A 89 -19.08 5.82 -3.11
CA ASP A 89 -19.20 4.58 -2.34
C ASP A 89 -19.41 3.39 -3.27
N ILE A 90 -18.41 2.50 -3.31
CA ILE A 90 -18.54 1.17 -3.91
C ILE A 90 -18.76 0.18 -2.77
N ASN A 91 -20.02 -0.14 -2.44
CA ASN A 91 -20.33 -1.02 -1.32
C ASN A 91 -19.88 -2.48 -1.55
N SER A 92 -19.82 -3.26 -0.46
CA SER A 92 -19.37 -4.66 -0.43
C SER A 92 -20.00 -5.64 -1.43
N ASN A 93 -21.18 -5.34 -1.96
CA ASN A 93 -21.91 -6.13 -2.96
C ASN A 93 -21.82 -5.56 -4.39
N SER A 94 -21.02 -4.52 -4.59
CA SER A 94 -20.72 -3.90 -5.88
C SER A 94 -19.36 -4.34 -6.42
N THR A 95 -19.11 -4.01 -7.69
CA THR A 95 -17.78 -4.15 -8.29
C THR A 95 -17.31 -2.84 -8.90
N PHE A 96 -16.02 -2.54 -8.73
CA PHE A 96 -15.37 -1.40 -9.35
C PHE A 96 -14.20 -1.86 -10.20
N SER A 97 -14.09 -1.31 -11.40
CA SER A 97 -12.89 -1.50 -12.22
C SER A 97 -12.49 -0.22 -12.93
N MET A 98 -11.19 0.04 -12.99
CA MET A 98 -10.65 1.08 -13.84
C MET A 98 -9.39 0.64 -14.57
N THR A 99 -9.26 1.07 -15.81
CA THR A 99 -8.06 0.85 -16.63
C THR A 99 -7.65 2.16 -17.28
N ASP A 100 -6.44 2.66 -17.02
CA ASP A 100 -5.89 3.89 -17.60
C ASP A 100 -6.88 5.08 -17.59
N ALA A 101 -7.64 5.20 -16.49
CA ALA A 101 -8.71 6.19 -16.29
C ALA A 101 -8.38 7.16 -15.15
N THR A 102 -9.13 8.26 -15.06
CA THR A 102 -9.01 9.23 -13.97
C THR A 102 -10.30 9.27 -13.15
N LEU A 103 -10.18 9.06 -11.84
CA LEU A 103 -11.25 9.27 -10.88
C LEU A 103 -10.87 10.39 -9.92
N ILE A 104 -11.70 11.42 -9.84
CA ILE A 104 -11.55 12.53 -8.90
C ILE A 104 -12.82 12.57 -8.05
N VAL A 105 -12.66 12.56 -6.74
CA VAL A 105 -13.75 12.64 -5.77
C VAL A 105 -13.48 13.82 -4.86
N ASP A 106 -14.49 14.68 -4.65
CA ASP A 106 -14.34 15.84 -3.79
C ASP A 106 -14.03 15.40 -2.36
N ASP A 107 -14.88 14.58 -1.74
CA ASP A 107 -14.73 14.14 -0.35
C ASP A 107 -14.10 12.74 -0.26
N VAL A 108 -14.81 11.68 0.12
CA VAL A 108 -14.21 10.35 0.32
C VAL A 108 -14.37 9.45 -0.92
N ALA A 109 -13.28 8.79 -1.33
CA ALA A 109 -13.34 7.69 -2.29
C ALA A 109 -13.30 6.35 -1.55
N ASN A 110 -14.47 5.75 -1.34
CA ASN A 110 -14.65 4.51 -0.60
C ASN A 110 -14.83 3.31 -1.54
N PHE A 111 -13.98 2.31 -1.35
CA PHE A 111 -14.00 1.07 -2.10
C PHE A 111 -14.18 -0.12 -1.17
N GLU A 112 -15.08 -1.01 -1.53
CA GLU A 112 -15.30 -2.30 -0.90
C GLU A 112 -15.50 -3.38 -1.98
N GLY A 113 -15.90 -4.59 -1.56
CA GLY A 113 -16.36 -5.64 -2.46
C GLY A 113 -15.26 -6.20 -3.36
N VAL A 114 -15.44 -6.10 -4.68
CA VAL A 114 -14.42 -6.48 -5.68
C VAL A 114 -13.98 -5.25 -6.43
N SER A 115 -12.73 -4.84 -6.24
CA SER A 115 -12.18 -3.65 -6.87
C SER A 115 -10.88 -3.97 -7.64
N SER A 116 -10.76 -3.45 -8.86
CA SER A 116 -9.58 -3.62 -9.71
C SER A 116 -9.11 -2.30 -10.32
N PHE A 117 -7.82 -2.04 -10.21
CA PHE A 117 -7.18 -0.81 -10.66
C PHE A 117 -5.99 -1.19 -11.53
N SER A 118 -5.99 -0.74 -12.79
CA SER A 118 -4.89 -0.99 -13.73
C SER A 118 -4.47 0.30 -14.43
N GLY A 119 -3.40 0.93 -13.94
CA GLY A 119 -2.99 2.26 -14.43
C GLY A 119 -3.92 3.39 -13.98
N GLY A 120 -3.72 4.60 -14.54
CA GLY A 120 -4.54 5.77 -14.23
C GLY A 120 -4.32 6.36 -12.83
N SER A 121 -5.31 7.12 -12.34
CA SER A 121 -5.23 7.78 -11.04
C SER A 121 -6.58 7.91 -10.33
N VAL A 122 -6.54 7.78 -9.00
CA VAL A 122 -7.64 8.09 -8.08
C VAL A 122 -7.20 9.24 -7.17
N THR A 123 -8.04 10.26 -7.01
CA THR A 123 -7.75 11.41 -6.15
C THR A 123 -8.97 11.73 -5.29
N SER A 124 -8.80 11.73 -3.96
CA SER A 124 -9.69 12.43 -3.03
C SER A 124 -9.13 13.82 -2.77
N LEU A 125 -9.94 14.86 -2.99
CA LEU A 125 -9.48 16.24 -2.92
C LEU A 125 -9.50 16.84 -1.51
N PHE A 126 -10.38 16.38 -0.65
CA PHE A 126 -10.57 16.94 0.69
C PHE A 126 -10.39 15.94 1.83
N ASN A 127 -10.32 14.64 1.54
CA ASN A 127 -10.42 13.62 2.58
C ASN A 127 -9.66 12.34 2.18
N ASP A 128 -10.23 11.19 2.54
CA ASP A 128 -9.60 9.90 2.46
C ASP A 128 -9.78 9.18 1.12
N VAL A 129 -8.82 8.31 0.82
CA VAL A 129 -9.03 7.15 -0.05
C VAL A 129 -9.08 5.91 0.82
N ALA A 130 -10.21 5.24 0.80
CA ALA A 130 -10.52 4.20 1.76
C ALA A 130 -10.78 2.87 1.06
N PHE A 131 -10.00 1.87 1.41
CA PHE A 131 -10.28 0.48 1.08
C PHE A 131 -10.82 -0.15 2.36
N GLN A 132 -12.15 -0.27 2.47
CA GLN A 132 -12.81 -0.60 3.73
C GLN A 132 -13.52 -1.96 3.72
N ASP A 133 -13.88 -2.41 4.91
CA ASP A 133 -14.73 -3.57 5.16
C ASP A 133 -14.21 -4.87 4.51
N VAL A 134 -15.09 -5.85 4.32
CA VAL A 134 -14.72 -7.17 3.82
C VAL A 134 -14.50 -7.08 2.30
N PHE A 135 -13.26 -6.82 1.88
CA PHE A 135 -12.88 -7.06 0.49
C PHE A 135 -12.99 -8.54 0.17
N VAL A 136 -13.67 -8.83 -0.94
CA VAL A 136 -13.62 -10.14 -1.55
C VAL A 136 -12.31 -10.27 -2.34
N ASN A 137 -11.94 -9.23 -3.07
CA ASN A 137 -10.67 -9.15 -3.81
C ASN A 137 -10.33 -7.69 -4.15
N LEU A 138 -9.11 -7.27 -3.85
CA LEU A 138 -8.51 -6.01 -4.29
C LEU A 138 -7.33 -6.30 -5.21
N THR A 139 -7.31 -5.70 -6.40
CA THR A 139 -6.14 -5.77 -7.29
C THR A 139 -5.75 -4.36 -7.71
N ILE A 140 -4.52 -3.97 -7.42
CA ILE A 140 -3.96 -2.68 -7.84
C ILE A 140 -2.67 -2.95 -8.62
N ASP A 141 -2.62 -2.52 -9.87
CA ASP A 141 -1.42 -2.59 -10.70
C ASP A 141 -1.19 -1.29 -11.47
N GLY A 142 -0.17 -0.52 -11.11
CA GLY A 142 0.21 0.69 -11.87
C GLY A 142 -0.62 1.94 -11.60
N THR A 143 -1.61 1.90 -10.70
CA THR A 143 -2.49 3.05 -10.39
C THR A 143 -1.88 3.94 -9.32
N SER A 144 -2.06 5.26 -9.48
CA SER A 144 -1.66 6.26 -8.50
C SER A 144 -2.84 6.73 -7.66
N PHE A 145 -2.69 6.76 -6.34
CA PHE A 145 -3.67 7.24 -5.38
C PHE A 145 -3.16 8.50 -4.71
N THR A 146 -3.99 9.54 -4.62
CA THR A 146 -3.71 10.74 -3.83
C THR A 146 -4.88 11.02 -2.91
N ALA A 147 -4.60 11.20 -1.62
CA ALA A 147 -5.58 11.60 -0.62
C ALA A 147 -5.14 12.89 0.06
N ALA A 148 -6.11 13.75 0.38
CA ALA A 148 -5.87 14.98 1.11
C ALA A 148 -5.83 14.78 2.63
N ASP A 149 -6.26 13.62 3.11
CA ASP A 149 -6.10 13.18 4.49
C ASP A 149 -5.39 11.81 4.53
N ASN A 150 -6.13 10.69 4.59
CA ASN A 150 -5.55 9.35 4.76
C ASN A 150 -5.73 8.45 3.54
N ILE A 151 -4.85 7.46 3.45
CA ILE A 151 -5.08 6.25 2.65
C ILE A 151 -5.12 5.09 3.62
N TYR A 152 -6.19 4.30 3.65
CA TYR A 152 -6.25 3.17 4.59
C TYR A 152 -6.86 1.91 4.00
N PHE A 153 -6.46 0.79 4.59
CA PHE A 153 -6.87 -0.55 4.21
C PHE A 153 -7.44 -1.28 5.40
N ASP A 154 -8.67 -1.78 5.24
CA ASP A 154 -9.39 -2.64 6.16
C ASP A 154 -9.74 -3.95 5.43
N GLY A 155 -9.69 -5.08 6.14
CA GLY A 155 -10.06 -6.40 5.58
C GLY A 155 -9.38 -6.81 4.25
N PHE A 156 -8.08 -6.55 4.06
CA PHE A 156 -7.42 -6.79 2.75
C PHE A 156 -7.30 -8.27 2.37
N VAL A 157 -7.80 -8.58 1.18
CA VAL A 157 -7.51 -9.79 0.42
C VAL A 157 -7.20 -9.37 -1.01
N GLY A 158 -5.94 -9.49 -1.44
CA GLY A 158 -5.59 -8.95 -2.75
C GLY A 158 -4.11 -8.94 -3.10
N ALA A 159 -3.79 -8.18 -4.14
CA ALA A 159 -2.43 -7.92 -4.59
C ALA A 159 -2.26 -6.44 -4.99
N ILE A 160 -1.12 -5.85 -4.60
CA ILE A 160 -0.74 -4.48 -4.94
C ILE A 160 0.65 -4.50 -5.57
N SER A 161 0.77 -4.02 -6.80
CA SER A 161 2.03 -3.90 -7.52
C SER A 161 2.14 -2.60 -8.30
N ASN A 162 3.36 -2.09 -8.48
CA ASN A 162 3.64 -0.94 -9.36
C ASN A 162 2.81 0.32 -9.06
N ALA A 163 2.18 0.39 -7.88
CA ALA A 163 1.28 1.46 -7.49
C ALA A 163 2.04 2.62 -6.84
N SER A 164 1.39 3.79 -6.77
CA SER A 164 1.85 4.91 -5.96
C SER A 164 0.77 5.36 -5.00
N PHE A 165 1.12 5.57 -3.74
CA PHE A 165 0.23 6.08 -2.71
C PHE A 165 0.80 7.38 -2.17
N ASN A 166 0.05 8.46 -2.34
CA ASN A 166 0.41 9.79 -1.85
C ASN A 166 -0.65 10.27 -0.85
N SER A 167 -0.38 10.07 0.43
CA SER A 167 -1.29 10.48 1.52
C SER A 167 -0.84 11.81 2.11
N ALA A 168 -1.75 12.64 2.62
CA ALA A 168 -1.37 13.88 3.27
C ALA A 168 -1.00 13.69 4.75
N ASP A 169 -1.67 12.77 5.42
CA ASP A 169 -1.50 12.47 6.85
C ASP A 169 -1.03 11.03 7.07
N ARG A 170 -1.77 9.97 6.71
CA ARG A 170 -1.38 8.61 7.12
C ARG A 170 -1.60 7.54 6.07
N LEU A 171 -0.87 6.43 6.24
CA LEU A 171 -1.20 5.16 5.62
C LEU A 171 -1.67 4.16 6.68
N GLY A 172 -2.96 3.88 6.71
CA GLY A 172 -3.57 3.00 7.70
C GLY A 172 -3.68 1.54 7.26
N VAL A 173 -3.39 0.62 8.18
CA VAL A 173 -3.65 -0.82 8.03
C VAL A 173 -4.47 -1.33 9.20
N ARG A 174 -5.70 -1.79 9.01
CA ARG A 174 -6.66 -2.04 10.11
C ARG A 174 -6.95 -3.52 10.32
N GLN A 175 -7.44 -3.87 11.50
CA GLN A 175 -8.04 -5.18 11.83
C GLN A 175 -7.16 -6.42 11.60
N SER A 176 -5.87 -6.38 11.97
CA SER A 176 -4.95 -7.52 11.81
C SER A 176 -4.74 -7.95 10.36
N VAL A 177 -4.78 -6.99 9.47
CA VAL A 177 -4.56 -7.20 8.04
C VAL A 177 -3.06 -7.28 7.74
N ALA A 178 -2.68 -8.20 6.86
CA ALA A 178 -1.33 -8.28 6.31
C ALA A 178 -1.33 -7.89 4.84
N ILE A 179 -0.74 -6.74 4.52
CA ILE A 179 -0.64 -6.22 3.16
C ILE A 179 0.76 -6.46 2.64
N THR A 180 0.85 -6.94 1.40
CA THR A 180 2.12 -7.00 0.67
C THR A 180 2.01 -6.14 -0.58
N MET A 181 2.91 -5.18 -0.70
CA MET A 181 3.04 -4.27 -1.84
C MET A 181 4.39 -4.51 -2.52
N THR A 182 4.40 -4.64 -3.85
CA THR A 182 5.62 -4.92 -4.62
C THR A 182 5.91 -3.80 -5.62
N SER A 183 7.14 -3.26 -5.58
CA SER A 183 7.56 -2.17 -6.46
C SER A 183 6.61 -0.98 -6.37
N THR A 184 6.34 -0.54 -5.14
CA THR A 184 5.36 0.49 -4.82
C THR A 184 6.05 1.72 -4.24
N ASP A 185 5.59 2.90 -4.62
CA ASP A 185 6.06 4.17 -4.06
C ASP A 185 5.03 4.70 -3.06
N ILE A 186 5.43 4.85 -1.80
CA ILE A 186 4.58 5.39 -0.74
C ILE A 186 5.19 6.70 -0.25
N VAL A 187 4.42 7.78 -0.39
CA VAL A 187 4.74 9.09 0.13
C VAL A 187 3.64 9.50 1.09
N ILE A 188 4.01 9.71 2.34
CA ILE A 188 3.15 10.36 3.31
C ILE A 188 3.66 11.79 3.42
N ASN A 189 2.91 12.71 2.82
CA ASN A 189 3.37 14.06 2.53
C ASN A 189 3.88 14.75 3.78
N SER A 190 4.92 15.56 3.55
CA SER A 190 5.66 16.27 4.59
C SER A 190 6.57 15.37 5.44
N GLY A 191 6.51 14.03 5.30
CA GLY A 191 7.23 13.10 6.17
C GLY A 191 6.81 13.22 7.63
N LEU A 192 5.65 13.83 7.88
CA LEU A 192 5.09 14.09 9.22
C LEU A 192 4.03 13.06 9.61
N GLY A 193 3.82 12.09 8.73
CA GLY A 193 2.70 11.17 8.79
C GLY A 193 3.16 9.72 8.89
N ASP A 194 2.33 8.89 9.49
CA ASP A 194 2.73 7.60 10.02
C ASP A 194 2.15 6.41 9.24
N ILE A 195 2.83 5.27 9.40
CA ILE A 195 2.24 3.95 9.16
C ILE A 195 1.56 3.50 10.45
N ASP A 196 0.26 3.26 10.40
CA ASP A 196 -0.52 3.13 11.62
C ASP A 196 -1.55 1.97 11.57
N ASP A 197 -1.83 1.35 12.72
CA ASP A 197 -2.91 0.37 12.91
C ASP A 197 -4.22 1.10 13.27
N VAL A 198 -4.66 1.94 12.34
CA VAL A 198 -5.66 2.99 12.61
C VAL A 198 -6.90 2.40 13.30
N PHE A 199 -7.22 2.96 14.47
CA PHE A 199 -8.36 2.61 15.33
C PHE A 199 -8.22 1.30 16.12
N ALA A 200 -7.08 0.62 16.12
CA ALA A 200 -6.85 -0.48 17.02
C ALA A 200 -6.69 0.04 18.46
N ALA A 201 -7.58 -0.41 19.35
CA ALA A 201 -7.37 -0.24 20.79
C ALA A 201 -6.21 -1.16 21.24
N ALA A 202 -4.97 -0.75 20.96
CA ALA A 202 -3.72 -1.42 21.29
C ALA A 202 -3.58 -2.88 20.80
N GLY A 203 -2.75 -3.09 19.78
CA GLY A 203 -2.02 -4.35 19.56
C GLY A 203 -2.71 -5.41 18.71
N ALA A 204 -3.19 -5.07 17.51
CA ALA A 204 -3.84 -6.02 16.63
C ALA A 204 -3.12 -6.23 15.30
N GLY A 205 -1.82 -6.59 15.33
CA GLY A 205 -1.19 -7.48 14.33
C GLY A 205 -1.19 -7.03 12.86
N SER A 206 -1.60 -5.80 12.55
CA SER A 206 -1.62 -5.28 11.19
C SER A 206 -0.17 -5.12 10.69
N SER A 207 0.06 -5.46 9.44
CA SER A 207 1.40 -5.43 8.85
C SER A 207 1.40 -4.91 7.43
N LEU A 208 2.40 -4.08 7.13
CA LEU A 208 2.74 -3.63 5.80
C LEU A 208 4.07 -4.24 5.39
N THR A 209 4.07 -5.03 4.32
CA THR A 209 5.28 -5.61 3.73
C THR A 209 5.56 -4.96 2.38
N LEU A 210 6.74 -4.35 2.25
CA LEU A 210 7.24 -3.76 1.01
C LEU A 210 8.32 -4.65 0.39
N LEU A 211 8.11 -5.06 -0.86
CA LEU A 211 9.01 -5.94 -1.61
C LEU A 211 9.39 -5.32 -2.96
N GLY A 212 10.37 -5.91 -3.64
CA GLY A 212 10.81 -5.43 -4.95
C GLY A 212 11.54 -4.09 -4.84
N SER A 213 11.30 -3.19 -5.79
CA SER A 213 11.91 -1.85 -5.81
C SER A 213 10.95 -0.80 -5.27
N SER A 214 10.56 -0.95 -4.01
CA SER A 214 9.64 -0.02 -3.35
C SER A 214 10.37 1.16 -2.70
N THR A 215 9.66 2.28 -2.54
CA THR A 215 10.09 3.42 -1.73
C THR A 215 9.05 3.76 -0.68
N LEU A 216 9.52 4.19 0.50
CA LEU A 216 8.67 4.69 1.58
C LEU A 216 9.26 6.00 2.12
N LEU A 217 8.41 7.01 2.24
CA LEU A 217 8.66 8.21 3.04
C LEU A 217 7.54 8.35 4.08
N ALA A 218 7.89 8.21 5.35
CA ALA A 218 7.00 8.34 6.49
C ALA A 218 7.75 8.96 7.67
N ASP A 219 7.07 9.37 8.73
CA ASP A 219 7.74 9.74 9.98
C ASP A 219 8.06 8.49 10.79
N SER A 220 7.03 7.74 11.17
CA SER A 220 7.19 6.59 12.05
C SER A 220 6.23 5.42 11.73
N VAL A 221 6.39 4.33 12.49
CA VAL A 221 5.44 3.21 12.54
C VAL A 221 4.84 3.17 13.95
N GLU A 222 3.51 3.23 14.07
CA GLU A 222 2.80 3.45 15.34
C GLU A 222 1.69 2.41 15.59
N GLU A 223 1.07 2.52 16.76
CA GLU A 223 -0.06 1.71 17.27
C GLU A 223 0.09 0.18 17.18
N GLY A 224 1.33 -0.32 17.16
CA GLY A 224 1.63 -1.75 17.09
C GLY A 224 1.69 -2.31 15.68
N ALA A 225 1.64 -1.46 14.64
CA ALA A 225 1.84 -1.87 13.26
C ALA A 225 3.23 -2.47 13.03
N VAL A 226 3.30 -3.44 12.12
CA VAL A 226 4.56 -4.09 11.71
C VAL A 226 4.92 -3.66 10.29
N LEU A 227 6.06 -3.01 10.13
CA LEU A 227 6.64 -2.71 8.83
C LEU A 227 7.69 -3.76 8.47
N THR A 228 7.55 -4.40 7.32
CA THR A 228 8.54 -5.35 6.79
C THR A 228 9.13 -4.81 5.49
N LEU A 229 10.45 -4.66 5.45
CA LEU A 229 11.21 -4.16 4.31
C LEU A 229 11.99 -5.31 3.67
N GLY A 230 11.65 -5.68 2.44
CA GLY A 230 12.33 -6.71 1.65
C GLY A 230 12.76 -6.21 0.27
N GLY A 231 13.30 -7.11 -0.56
CA GLY A 231 13.79 -6.74 -1.90
C GLY A 231 14.89 -5.67 -1.85
N SER A 232 14.76 -4.67 -2.73
CA SER A 232 15.61 -3.47 -2.78
C SER A 232 14.86 -2.23 -2.25
N THR A 233 13.97 -2.41 -1.29
CA THR A 233 13.14 -1.33 -0.74
C THR A 233 13.99 -0.27 -0.05
N VAL A 234 13.66 1.01 -0.24
CA VAL A 234 14.27 2.13 0.49
C VAL A 234 13.22 2.84 1.32
N ALA A 235 13.34 2.79 2.65
CA ALA A 235 12.49 3.53 3.58
C ALA A 235 13.26 4.72 4.16
N ASN A 236 12.70 5.92 4.06
CA ASN A 236 13.20 7.15 4.70
C ASN A 236 12.24 7.52 5.82
N MET A 237 12.75 7.58 7.06
CA MET A 237 11.94 7.73 8.27
C MET A 237 12.48 8.78 9.24
N GLY A 238 11.60 9.30 10.10
CA GLY A 238 11.91 10.17 11.24
C GLY A 238 12.05 11.64 10.89
N ALA A 239 11.27 12.17 9.95
CA ALA A 239 11.44 13.55 9.49
C ALA A 239 11.07 14.60 10.56
N GLN A 240 10.23 14.29 11.56
CA GLN A 240 10.00 15.14 12.74
C GLN A 240 11.12 15.03 13.78
N GLY A 241 11.95 14.00 13.67
CA GLY A 241 13.02 13.72 14.62
C GLY A 241 12.55 13.16 15.96
N SER A 242 11.27 12.94 16.24
CA SER A 242 10.87 12.43 17.56
C SER A 242 11.10 10.92 17.69
N ARG A 243 10.72 10.13 16.69
CA ARG A 243 10.83 8.65 16.68
C ARG A 243 10.64 8.07 15.28
N ILE A 244 10.99 6.79 15.11
CA ILE A 244 10.63 5.99 13.92
C ILE A 244 9.76 4.77 14.25
N THR A 245 9.57 4.48 15.54
CA THR A 245 8.73 3.39 16.05
C THR A 245 8.09 3.81 17.36
N ALA A 246 6.81 3.51 17.56
CA ALA A 246 6.07 3.74 18.81
C ALA A 246 5.22 2.53 19.20
N ASP A 247 4.69 2.50 20.42
CA ASP A 247 3.57 1.63 20.83
C ASP A 247 3.69 0.12 20.52
N GLY A 248 4.92 -0.40 20.53
CA GLY A 248 5.20 -1.81 20.26
C GLY A 248 5.34 -2.16 18.78
N SER A 249 5.28 -1.16 17.90
CA SER A 249 5.55 -1.29 16.47
C SER A 249 6.99 -1.73 16.20
N THR A 250 7.18 -2.41 15.08
CA THR A 250 8.50 -2.92 14.69
C THR A 250 8.78 -2.67 13.21
N ILE A 251 10.07 -2.54 12.90
CA ILE A 251 10.56 -2.48 11.52
C ILE A 251 11.46 -3.69 11.32
N THR A 252 11.09 -4.58 10.41
CA THR A 252 11.83 -5.81 10.09
C THR A 252 12.46 -5.73 8.71
N MET A 253 13.78 -5.85 8.62
CA MET A 253 14.49 -5.91 7.34
C MET A 253 14.75 -7.36 6.95
N THR A 254 14.09 -7.85 5.90
CA THR A 254 14.15 -9.26 5.45
C THR A 254 15.10 -9.49 4.27
N SER A 255 15.66 -8.42 3.71
CA SER A 255 16.60 -8.47 2.59
C SER A 255 17.85 -7.67 2.88
N ARG A 256 18.96 -8.06 2.25
CA ARG A 256 20.24 -7.34 2.32
C ARG A 256 20.25 -6.09 1.46
N ASP A 257 19.41 -6.04 0.43
CA ASP A 257 19.34 -4.89 -0.48
C ASP A 257 18.33 -3.85 -0.01
N ALA A 258 17.55 -4.14 1.03
CA ALA A 258 16.68 -3.17 1.67
C ALA A 258 17.52 -2.16 2.47
N LEU A 259 17.09 -0.91 2.48
CA LEU A 259 17.73 0.20 3.19
C LEU A 259 16.71 0.90 4.07
N LEU A 260 17.10 1.17 5.32
CA LEU A 260 16.38 2.07 6.22
C LEU A 260 17.25 3.31 6.45
N VAL A 261 16.80 4.46 5.98
CA VAL A 261 17.42 5.76 6.18
C VAL A 261 16.66 6.47 7.28
N VAL A 262 17.35 6.81 8.36
CA VAL A 262 16.77 7.47 9.54
C VAL A 262 17.32 8.89 9.59
N ALA A 263 16.45 9.88 9.64
CA ALA A 263 16.85 11.25 9.90
C ALA A 263 17.32 11.41 11.35
N GLN A 264 17.94 12.55 11.67
CA GLN A 264 18.40 12.79 13.03
C GLN A 264 17.19 12.90 13.96
N LEU A 265 17.18 12.08 15.01
CA LEU A 265 16.18 12.12 16.07
C LEU A 265 16.65 13.05 17.22
N ASP A 266 15.70 13.69 17.90
CA ASP A 266 15.87 14.49 19.10
C ASP A 266 15.73 13.60 20.34
N PRO A 267 16.84 13.21 21.00
CA PRO A 267 16.80 12.37 22.19
C PRO A 267 16.28 13.11 23.44
N LEU A 268 16.01 14.42 23.35
CA LEU A 268 15.44 15.22 24.44
C LEU A 268 13.93 15.44 24.28
N ASP A 269 13.34 14.98 23.17
CA ASP A 269 11.90 15.01 22.99
C ASP A 269 11.22 14.12 24.05
N VAL A 270 10.07 14.55 24.53
CA VAL A 270 9.25 13.81 25.50
C VAL A 270 8.70 12.52 24.90
N ASP A 271 8.56 12.48 23.57
CA ASP A 271 8.04 11.33 22.82
C ASP A 271 9.14 10.44 22.23
N TYR A 272 10.41 10.69 22.58
CA TYR A 272 11.53 9.90 22.11
C TYR A 272 11.45 8.44 22.56
N VAL A 273 11.65 7.54 21.59
CA VAL A 273 11.78 6.10 21.81
C VAL A 273 13.09 5.61 21.19
N ASP A 274 13.94 4.97 22.00
CA ASP A 274 15.10 4.25 21.47
C ASP A 274 14.63 3.12 20.55
N SER A 275 14.78 3.32 19.23
CA SER A 275 14.24 2.39 18.24
C SER A 275 15.07 1.12 18.08
N ARG A 276 16.29 1.06 18.62
CA ARG A 276 17.21 -0.09 18.44
C ARG A 276 16.62 -1.46 18.81
N PRO A 277 15.80 -1.61 19.87
CA PRO A 277 15.16 -2.89 20.19
C PRO A 277 14.06 -3.29 19.21
N PHE A 278 13.50 -2.34 18.45
CA PHE A 278 12.36 -2.54 17.55
C PHE A 278 12.76 -2.67 16.07
N LEU A 279 14.04 -2.46 15.76
CA LEU A 279 14.62 -2.77 14.46
C LEU A 279 15.08 -4.22 14.42
N ILE A 280 14.38 -5.05 13.65
CA ILE A 280 14.61 -6.49 13.59
C ILE A 280 15.33 -6.86 12.30
N ASN A 281 16.40 -7.63 12.43
CA ASN A 281 17.03 -8.31 11.31
C ASN A 281 16.21 -9.57 11.01
N GLY A 282 15.41 -9.53 9.94
CA GLY A 282 14.55 -10.64 9.54
C GLY A 282 15.30 -11.91 9.11
N LEU A 283 16.62 -11.84 8.86
CA LEU A 283 17.45 -13.00 8.54
C LEU A 283 17.87 -13.78 9.79
N THR A 284 18.12 -13.08 10.90
CA THR A 284 18.58 -13.68 12.16
C THR A 284 17.49 -13.78 13.23
N GLY A 285 16.44 -12.97 13.09
CA GLY A 285 15.38 -12.79 14.09
C GLY A 285 15.80 -11.95 15.31
N LEU A 286 16.99 -11.35 15.29
CA LEU A 286 17.52 -10.54 16.39
C LEU A 286 17.36 -9.05 16.10
N SER A 287 17.18 -8.25 17.15
CA SER A 287 17.11 -6.79 17.03
C SER A 287 18.50 -6.15 16.89
N TYR A 288 18.56 -4.91 16.42
CA TYR A 288 19.79 -4.13 16.40
C TYR A 288 20.41 -3.99 17.80
N ALA A 289 19.58 -3.81 18.83
CA ALA A 289 20.06 -3.76 20.22
C ALA A 289 20.72 -5.07 20.69
N ALA A 290 20.25 -6.22 20.19
CA ALA A 290 20.77 -7.53 20.57
C ALA A 290 22.02 -7.95 19.76
N ASP A 291 22.08 -7.59 18.48
CA ASP A 291 23.19 -7.95 17.58
C ASP A 291 23.50 -6.84 16.56
N PRO A 292 24.16 -5.74 16.98
CA PRO A 292 24.49 -4.62 16.09
C PRO A 292 25.51 -4.99 15.01
N PHE A 293 26.26 -6.09 15.19
CA PHE A 293 27.29 -6.52 14.24
C PHE A 293 26.72 -7.19 12.98
N SER A 294 25.42 -7.53 12.99
CA SER A 294 24.71 -8.03 11.80
C SER A 294 24.25 -6.91 10.85
N TRP A 295 24.60 -5.65 11.15
CA TRP A 295 24.16 -4.46 10.42
C TRP A 295 25.34 -3.65 9.88
N ASN A 296 25.22 -3.16 8.65
CA ASN A 296 26.17 -2.28 7.98
C ASN A 296 25.90 -0.84 8.39
N VAL A 297 26.30 -0.50 9.60
CA VAL A 297 26.15 0.83 10.18
C VAL A 297 27.28 1.11 11.16
N SER A 298 27.70 2.37 11.27
CA SER A 298 28.74 2.77 12.22
C SER A 298 28.12 3.34 13.51
N ASN A 299 28.24 2.58 14.61
CA ASN A 299 27.98 3.04 15.98
C ASN A 299 26.66 3.81 16.20
N TRP A 300 25.58 3.43 15.53
CA TRP A 300 24.31 4.12 15.74
C TRP A 300 23.86 4.02 17.19
N ASN A 301 23.60 5.18 17.79
CA ASN A 301 23.23 5.35 19.19
C ASN A 301 21.70 5.33 19.42
N GLY A 302 20.91 5.22 18.35
CA GLY A 302 19.45 5.28 18.39
C GLY A 302 18.87 6.64 18.02
N SER A 303 19.70 7.69 17.88
CA SER A 303 19.23 9.06 17.57
C SER A 303 19.95 9.74 16.41
N ASP A 304 21.20 9.39 16.11
CA ASP A 304 21.95 10.06 15.04
C ASP A 304 21.38 9.67 13.66
N ALA A 305 21.46 10.60 12.69
CA ALA A 305 21.08 10.32 11.31
C ALA A 305 21.95 9.18 10.74
N VAL A 306 21.31 8.19 10.12
CA VAL A 306 21.99 6.96 9.71
C VAL A 306 21.32 6.25 8.56
N THR A 307 22.08 5.37 7.88
CA THR A 307 21.52 4.36 6.97
C THR A 307 21.87 2.98 7.51
N LEU A 308 20.85 2.15 7.63
CA LEU A 308 20.91 0.78 8.14
C LEU A 308 20.67 -0.20 7.00
N GLN A 309 21.47 -1.25 6.97
CA GLN A 309 21.39 -2.34 6.01
C GLN A 309 21.87 -3.63 6.68
N VAL A 310 21.27 -4.78 6.36
CA VAL A 310 21.70 -6.07 6.93
C VAL A 310 22.95 -6.60 6.22
N ILE A 311 23.95 -7.08 6.98
CA ILE A 311 25.18 -7.69 6.45
C ILE A 311 24.91 -9.18 6.11
N PRO A 312 25.54 -9.73 5.06
CA PRO A 312 25.66 -11.18 4.92
C PRO A 312 26.20 -11.82 6.20
N GLU A 313 25.65 -12.96 6.63
CA GLU A 313 26.36 -13.78 7.62
C GLU A 313 27.81 -13.96 7.14
N PRO A 314 28.82 -13.76 8.02
CA PRO A 314 30.19 -14.06 7.67
C PRO A 314 30.23 -15.54 7.32
N GLY A 315 30.25 -15.84 6.02
CA GLY A 315 30.04 -17.18 5.53
C GLY A 315 31.00 -18.14 6.22
N SER A 316 30.45 -19.16 6.86
CA SER A 316 31.14 -20.32 7.43
C SER A 316 32.10 -21.03 6.45
N CYS A 317 32.19 -20.55 5.21
CA CYS A 317 33.10 -20.98 4.16
C CYS A 317 34.59 -20.68 4.45
N ILE A 318 34.94 -19.76 5.35
CA ILE A 318 36.36 -19.50 5.66
C ILE A 318 36.97 -20.58 6.58
N LEU A 319 36.17 -21.27 7.41
CA LEU A 319 36.69 -22.31 8.32
C LEU A 319 36.90 -23.68 7.66
N LEU A 320 36.18 -24.00 6.57
CA LEU A 320 36.43 -25.24 5.80
C LEU A 320 37.71 -25.18 4.95
N ALA A 321 38.11 -23.99 4.48
CA ALA A 321 39.37 -23.81 3.77
C ALA A 321 40.61 -23.89 4.70
N ALA A 322 40.47 -23.48 5.96
CA ALA A 322 41.53 -23.63 6.96
C ALA A 322 41.63 -25.07 7.51
N GLY A 323 40.50 -25.80 7.61
CA GLY A 323 40.46 -27.19 8.09
C GLY A 323 41.01 -28.23 7.09
N ALA A 324 40.89 -27.99 5.79
CA ALA A 324 41.39 -28.92 4.77
C ALA A 324 42.91 -28.81 4.50
N LEU A 325 43.56 -27.72 4.93
CA LEU A 325 45.00 -27.49 4.75
C LEU A 325 45.88 -28.10 5.84
N LEU A 326 45.30 -28.66 6.93
CA LEU A 326 46.06 -29.27 8.04
C LEU A 326 46.19 -30.80 8.00
N VAL A 327 45.59 -31.49 7.00
CA VAL A 327 45.63 -32.96 6.89
C VAL A 327 46.41 -33.43 5.66
N ILE A 328 47.63 -32.92 5.46
CA ILE A 328 48.64 -33.61 4.63
C ILE A 328 49.99 -33.50 5.35
N ALA A 329 50.21 -34.37 6.34
CA ALA A 329 51.55 -34.66 6.85
C ALA A 329 52.18 -35.76 5.96
N PRO A 330 53.42 -35.60 5.47
CA PRO A 330 54.05 -36.60 4.60
C PRO A 330 54.59 -37.77 5.43
N SER A 331 54.14 -38.99 5.14
CA SER A 331 54.76 -40.22 5.64
C SER A 331 55.97 -40.59 4.75
N VAL A 332 57.13 -39.99 5.01
CA VAL A 332 58.39 -40.40 4.36
C VAL A 332 58.90 -41.67 5.03
N ARG A 333 58.74 -42.77 4.29
CA ARG A 333 59.12 -44.16 4.61
C ARG A 333 60.66 -44.32 4.58
N ARG A 334 61.29 -44.65 5.70
CA ARG A 334 62.70 -45.11 5.75
C ARG A 334 62.79 -46.55 5.26
N SER A 335 63.50 -46.82 4.16
CA SER A 335 63.93 -48.17 3.80
C SER A 335 65.27 -48.51 4.46
N ARG A 336 65.29 -49.62 5.20
CA ARG A 336 66.49 -50.37 5.58
C ARG A 336 66.61 -51.53 4.60
N HIS A 337 67.76 -51.70 3.95
CA HIS A 337 68.24 -53.04 3.60
C HIS A 337 69.77 -53.10 3.70
N THR A 338 70.20 -53.86 4.69
CA THR A 338 71.48 -54.59 4.75
C THR A 338 71.31 -55.91 4.00
N GLY A 339 72.35 -56.34 3.27
CA GLY A 339 72.44 -57.63 2.59
C GLY A 339 73.16 -57.52 1.27
#